data_AF-A0A3D2G477-F1
#
_entry.id   AF-A0A3D2G477-F1
#
_cell.length_a   1.000
_cell.length_b   1.000
_cell.length_c   1.000
_cell.angle_alpha   90.00
_cell.angle_beta   90.00
_cell.angle_gamma   90.00
#
_symmetry.space_group_name_H-M   'P 1'
#
loop_
_entity.id
_entity.type
_entity.pdbx_description
1 polymer ?
#
loop_
_entity_poly.entity_id
_entity_poly.type
_entity_poly.pdbx_seq_one_letter_code
_entity_poly.pdbx_strand_id
1 'polypeptide(L)'
;MGYRSLSCGRPAAEQRYILAMLRVFAQLPPERREAVRALITCLAETPEEGRALFGVLVQQKTLEAAAGAAGVSPRKLSRLRKKFLEQMPL
;
A
#
# COMPACT_ATOMS: atom_id res chain seq x y z
N MET A 1 -16.02 -2.68 -31.98
CA MET A 1 -16.21 -2.18 -30.60
C MET A 1 -15.28 -2.96 -29.69
N GLY A 2 -14.12 -2.38 -29.37
CA GLY A 2 -13.06 -3.05 -28.63
C GLY A 2 -13.18 -2.91 -27.11
N TYR A 3 -12.68 -3.93 -26.42
CA TYR A 3 -12.24 -3.98 -25.03
C TYR A 3 -13.33 -4.12 -23.94
N ARG A 4 -13.68 -5.39 -23.64
CA ARG A 4 -14.15 -5.79 -22.30
C ARG A 4 -13.24 -6.88 -21.75
N SER A 5 -12.06 -6.46 -21.33
CA SER A 5 -11.30 -7.17 -20.31
C SER A 5 -10.93 -6.11 -19.29
N LEU A 6 -11.31 -6.32 -18.02
CA LEU A 6 -10.57 -5.99 -16.80
C LEU A 6 -11.54 -5.94 -15.60
N SER A 7 -11.57 -7.07 -14.90
CA SER A 7 -11.35 -7.14 -13.45
C SER A 7 -12.34 -6.47 -12.51
N CYS A 8 -13.06 -7.33 -11.77
CA CYS A 8 -13.61 -7.13 -10.42
C CYS A 8 -13.89 -5.67 -10.01
N GLY A 9 -15.12 -5.24 -10.26
CA GLY A 9 -15.62 -3.92 -9.91
C GLY A 9 -15.51 -3.62 -8.42
N ARG A 10 -14.59 -2.71 -8.08
CA ARG A 10 -14.85 -1.75 -7.00
C ARG A 10 -15.50 -0.52 -7.62
N PRO A 11 -16.54 0.05 -7.02
CA PRO A 11 -17.15 1.27 -7.53
C PRO A 11 -16.07 2.38 -7.60
N ALA A 12 -16.03 3.12 -8.71
CA ALA A 12 -15.00 4.12 -8.98
C ALA A 12 -14.84 5.16 -7.84
N ALA A 13 -15.89 5.38 -7.04
CA ALA A 13 -15.84 6.19 -5.83
C ALA A 13 -14.95 5.60 -4.72
N GLU A 14 -15.01 4.29 -4.49
CA GLU A 14 -14.17 3.60 -3.50
C GLU A 14 -12.70 3.63 -3.91
N GLN A 15 -12.42 3.49 -5.21
CA GLN A 15 -11.08 3.60 -5.74
C GLN A 15 -10.53 5.03 -5.64
N ARG A 16 -11.38 6.04 -5.88
CA ARG A 16 -11.02 7.46 -5.62
C ARG A 16 -10.75 7.72 -4.14
N TYR A 17 -11.55 7.15 -3.24
CA TYR A 17 -11.35 7.29 -1.79
C TYR A 17 -10.02 6.65 -1.34
N ILE A 18 -9.74 5.44 -1.82
CA ILE A 18 -8.46 4.75 -1.54
C ILE A 18 -7.29 5.58 -2.08
N LEU A 19 -7.37 6.07 -3.33
CA LEU A 19 -6.32 6.91 -3.91
C LEU A 19 -6.16 8.24 -3.16
N ALA A 20 -7.25 8.87 -2.72
CA ALA A 20 -7.22 10.10 -1.93
C ALA A 20 -6.57 9.89 -0.56
N MET A 21 -6.89 8.79 0.11
CA MET A 21 -6.24 8.41 1.38
C MET A 21 -4.75 8.13 1.18
N LEU A 22 -4.37 7.42 0.12
CA LEU A 22 -2.97 7.15 -0.19
C LEU A 22 -2.19 8.42 -0.61
N ARG A 23 -2.87 9.41 -1.20
CA ARG A 23 -2.26 10.73 -1.46
C ARG A 23 -1.84 11.46 -0.19
N VAL A 24 -2.50 11.22 0.95
CA VAL A 24 -2.06 11.78 2.24
C VAL A 24 -0.65 11.30 2.56
N PHE A 25 -0.37 10.01 2.36
CA PHE A 25 0.96 9.43 2.54
C PHE A 25 2.00 9.95 1.56
N ALA A 26 1.60 10.15 0.30
CA ALA A 26 2.48 10.77 -0.69
C ALA A 26 2.76 12.26 -0.40
N GLN A 27 1.89 12.96 0.33
CA GLN A 27 2.06 14.37 0.71
C GLN A 27 2.73 14.56 2.08
N LEU A 28 3.04 13.48 2.80
CA LEU A 28 3.74 13.58 4.09
C LEU A 28 5.09 14.29 3.92
N PRO A 29 5.46 15.19 4.85
CA PRO A 29 6.79 15.79 4.88
C PRO A 29 7.86 14.70 5.02
N PRO A 30 9.09 14.93 4.52
CA PRO A 30 10.14 13.91 4.47
C PRO A 30 10.43 13.28 5.84
N GLU A 31 10.36 14.06 6.93
CA GLU A 31 10.50 13.57 8.31
C GLU A 31 9.44 12.52 8.68
N ARG A 32 8.17 12.74 8.29
CA ARG A 32 7.10 11.77 8.51
C ARG A 32 7.18 10.57 7.57
N ARG A 33 7.72 10.73 6.36
CA ARG A 33 7.96 9.59 5.46
C ARG A 33 9.01 8.64 6.01
N GLU A 34 10.07 9.17 6.63
CA GLU A 34 11.06 8.35 7.33
C GLU A 34 10.48 7.69 8.58
N ALA A 35 9.60 8.37 9.34
CA ALA A 35 8.86 7.72 10.44
C ALA A 35 7.95 6.57 9.96
N VAL A 36 7.23 6.77 8.86
CA VAL A 36 6.43 5.71 8.21
C VAL A 36 7.32 4.57 7.72
N ARG A 37 8.46 4.88 7.11
CA ARG A 37 9.44 3.89 6.67
C ARG A 37 10.01 3.09 7.85
N ALA A 38 10.36 3.76 8.95
CA ALA A 38 10.83 3.13 10.17
C ALA A 38 9.75 2.21 10.78
N LEU A 39 8.51 2.68 10.89
CA LEU A 39 7.36 1.88 11.35
C LEU A 39 7.11 0.66 10.46
N ILE A 40 7.14 0.84 9.14
CA ILE A 40 7.04 -0.27 8.17
C ILE A 40 8.19 -1.26 8.39
N THR A 41 9.41 -0.78 8.63
CA THR A 41 10.58 -1.64 8.86
C THR A 41 10.48 -2.39 10.19
N CYS A 42 9.88 -1.80 11.22
CA CYS A 42 9.62 -2.48 12.50
C CYS A 42 8.48 -3.51 12.40
N LEU A 43 7.50 -3.28 11.52
CA LEU A 43 6.34 -4.14 11.35
C LEU A 43 6.59 -5.29 10.36
N ALA A 44 7.38 -5.03 9.33
CA ALA A 44 7.74 -6.00 8.32
C ALA A 44 8.72 -7.03 8.91
N GLU A 45 8.46 -8.30 8.68
CA GLU A 45 9.39 -9.36 9.10
C GLU A 45 10.60 -9.42 8.18
N THR A 46 10.45 -8.96 6.93
CA THR A 46 11.52 -8.93 5.93
C THR A 46 11.59 -7.58 5.20
N PRO A 47 12.76 -7.19 4.68
CA PRO A 47 12.90 -5.93 3.94
C PRO A 47 12.05 -5.89 2.65
N GLU A 48 11.72 -7.04 2.06
CA GLU A 48 10.86 -7.18 0.89
C GLU A 48 9.41 -6.77 1.21
N GLU A 49 8.89 -7.24 2.35
CA GLU A 49 7.56 -6.86 2.84
C GLU A 49 7.46 -5.36 3.09
N GLY A 50 8.51 -4.78 3.68
CA GLY A 50 8.58 -3.35 3.93
C GLY A 50 8.58 -2.54 2.63
N ARG A 51 9.37 -2.96 1.63
CA ARG A 51 9.38 -2.32 0.30
C ARG A 51 8.03 -2.42 -0.40
N ALA A 52 7.37 -3.58 -0.33
CA ALA A 52 6.06 -3.76 -0.91
C ALA A 52 5.01 -2.86 -0.25
N LEU A 53 4.96 -2.83 1.08
CA LEU A 53 4.02 -2.00 1.82
C LEU A 53 4.26 -0.50 1.56
N PHE A 54 5.52 -0.08 1.52
CA PHE A 54 5.89 1.28 1.16
C PHE A 54 5.46 1.63 -0.28
N GLY A 55 5.62 0.71 -1.23
CA GLY A 55 5.14 0.88 -2.60
C GLY A 55 3.62 1.05 -2.68
N VAL A 56 2.87 0.35 -1.85
CA VAL A 56 1.40 0.50 -1.78
C VAL A 56 1.02 1.84 -1.15
N LEU A 57 1.64 2.21 -0.03
CA LEU A 57 1.27 3.40 0.75
C LEU A 57 1.76 4.70 0.11
N VAL A 58 3.02 4.75 -0.30
CA VAL A 58 3.68 5.98 -0.80
C VAL A 58 3.61 6.07 -2.32
N GLN A 59 3.83 4.96 -3.04
CA GLN A 59 3.82 4.97 -4.52
C GLN A 59 2.43 4.64 -5.11
N GLN A 60 1.39 4.47 -4.28
CA GLN A 60 0.02 4.15 -4.73
C GLN A 60 -0.05 2.90 -5.63
N LYS A 61 0.90 1.97 -5.49
CA LYS A 61 0.88 0.71 -6.26
C LYS A 61 -0.23 -0.20 -5.75
N THR A 62 -0.78 -1.02 -6.64
CA THR A 62 -1.74 -2.05 -6.24
C THR A 62 -1.06 -3.07 -5.34
N LEU A 63 -1.81 -3.66 -4.40
CA LEU A 63 -1.30 -4.72 -3.52
C LEU A 63 -0.69 -5.86 -4.32
N GLU A 64 -1.30 -6.26 -5.44
CA GLU A 64 -0.77 -7.33 -6.30
C GLU A 64 0.54 -6.95 -6.99
N ALA A 65 0.64 -5.73 -7.53
CA ALA A 65 1.87 -5.29 -8.19
C ALA A 65 3.03 -5.14 -7.19
N ALA A 66 2.75 -4.61 -5.99
CA ALA A 66 3.74 -4.49 -4.93
C ALA A 66 4.17 -5.86 -4.37
N ALA A 67 3.21 -6.78 -4.20
CA ALA A 67 3.46 -8.14 -3.77
C ALA A 67 4.34 -8.90 -4.79
N GLY A 68 3.99 -8.81 -6.08
CA GLY A 68 4.75 -9.43 -7.16
C GLY A 68 6.17 -8.86 -7.31
N ALA A 69 6.33 -7.54 -7.19
CA ALA A 69 7.64 -6.90 -7.29
C ALA A 69 8.60 -7.24 -6.13
N ALA A 70 8.05 -7.59 -4.98
CA ALA A 70 8.81 -7.95 -3.79
C ALA A 70 8.85 -9.47 -3.52
N GLY A 71 8.22 -10.29 -4.36
CA GLY A 71 8.17 -11.75 -4.19
C GLY A 71 7.40 -12.21 -2.94
N VAL A 72 6.53 -11.37 -2.37
CA VAL A 72 5.75 -11.67 -1.17
C VAL A 72 4.30 -11.99 -1.51
N SER A 73 3.64 -12.79 -0.68
CA SER A 73 2.23 -13.15 -0.92
C SER A 73 1.30 -11.94 -0.75
N PRO A 74 0.35 -11.70 -1.67
CA PRO A 74 -0.64 -10.62 -1.55
C PRO A 74 -1.47 -10.70 -0.25
N ARG A 75 -1.74 -11.92 0.24
CA ARG A 75 -2.46 -12.14 1.51
C ARG A 75 -1.64 -11.65 2.70
N LYS A 76 -0.33 -11.95 2.71
CA LYS A 76 0.60 -11.51 3.77
C LYS A 76 0.72 -9.99 3.76
N LEU A 77 0.86 -9.40 2.58
CA LEU A 77 0.91 -7.94 2.39
C LEU A 77 -0.38 -7.24 2.86
N SER A 78 -1.55 -7.81 2.57
CA SER A 78 -2.84 -7.28 3.03
C SER A 78 -2.96 -7.28 4.55
N ARG A 79 -2.49 -8.36 5.21
CA ARG A 79 -2.47 -8.47 6.67
C ARG A 79 -1.52 -7.46 7.30
N LEU A 80 -0.34 -7.28 6.71
CA LEU A 80 0.65 -6.30 7.14
C LEU A 80 0.11 -4.86 7.00
N ARG A 81 -0.56 -4.55 5.89
CA ARG A 81 -1.21 -3.26 5.69
C ARG A 81 -2.27 -2.97 6.75
N LYS A 82 -3.09 -3.96 7.11
CA LYS A 82 -4.09 -3.80 8.17
C LYS A 82 -3.42 -3.48 9.51
N LYS A 83 -2.39 -4.26 9.89
CA LYS A 83 -1.62 -4.05 11.12
C LYS A 83 -0.95 -2.67 11.17
N PHE A 84 -0.44 -2.20 10.04
CA PHE A 84 0.13 -0.86 9.91
C PHE A 84 -0.92 0.25 10.12
N LEU A 85 -2.10 0.11 9.51
CA LEU A 85 -3.20 1.07 9.70
C LEU A 85 -3.74 1.05 11.13
N GLU A 86 -3.70 -0.09 11.83
CA GLU A 86 -4.08 -0.19 13.25
C GLU A 86 -3.03 0.44 14.19
N GLN A 87 -1.75 0.41 13.84
CA GLN A 87 -0.68 1.00 14.65
C GLN A 87 -0.40 2.47 14.36
N MET A 88 -0.87 2.99 13.23
CA MET A 88 -0.71 4.41 12.91
C MET A 88 -1.71 5.26 13.71
N PRO A 89 -1.23 6.24 14.51
CA PRO A 89 -2.10 7.31 14.97
C PRO A 89 -2.36 8.23 13.77
N LEU A 90 -3.60 8.20 13.27
CA LEU A 90 -4.10 9.16 12.27
C LEU A 90 -4.12 10.58 12.85
#